data_AF-A0A6I2V316-F1
#
_entry.id   AF-A0A6I2V316-F1
#
_cell.length_a   1.000
_cell.length_b   1.000
_cell.length_c   1.000
_cell.angle_alpha   90.00
_cell.angle_beta   90.00
_cell.angle_gamma   90.00
#
_symmetry.space_group_name_H-M   'P 1'
#
loop_
_entity.id
_entity.type
_entity.pdbx_description
1 polymer ?
#
loop_
_entity_poly.entity_id
_entity_poly.type
_entity_poly.pdbx_seq_one_letter_code
_entity_poly.pdbx_strand_id
1 'polypeptide(L)'
;MSLETVWVFGDQLNRHIGALQFAHPDTHQILLVESRSKIASRPWHVQRAHFMIASMRRFADELRQEGFSVDYQQAESMSAGVKSHQAAYAPSRIVVTEPNSYTARQLVESLGVQVEKSNQFLCDSTTFSQFAETRKSLKMEDFYRWQRKRLDILMDGDTPVGGKWNFDEDNREPPPKTGHDRWPSPVLQKLDDIDAQVVSDVSANTWGALPDGTWATTRAGALKRLKFFITQLLPIFGEHEDAMLQSNWHLAHALLSPYLNNGLLLPDEVVRAAEEAFLAGKVPINSAEGFIRQIIGWREYIWNCYWRWGPEYKDLNALNAQRPLPALFTSRDSTKMRCVQSSLQHIYDRAYSHHIERLMVLGNFALISGVNPQEFTRWMWNSYVDAAEWVMVPNVIGMSQFADGGMLATKPYASGGAYIDRMSDHCKGCVYDRKKRVGEDACPFTVLYWDFFLRHEEVFVKNPRVARQVRAAQQLKDRDEMRETAVTILARLDRGDL
;
A
#
# COMPACT_ATOMS: atom_id res chain seq x y z
N MET A 1 37.40 1.49 -23.64
CA MET A 1 37.24 2.08 -22.30
C MET A 1 36.19 1.26 -21.58
N SER A 2 36.37 0.94 -20.30
CA SER A 2 35.34 0.28 -19.50
C SER A 2 34.13 1.21 -19.37
N LEU A 3 32.95 0.74 -19.75
CA LEU A 3 31.71 1.52 -19.60
C LEU A 3 31.39 1.72 -18.11
N GLU A 4 30.70 2.81 -17.81
CA GLU A 4 30.07 2.97 -16.51
C GLU A 4 28.87 2.02 -16.40
N THR A 5 28.57 1.54 -15.21
CA THR A 5 27.41 0.67 -15.00
C THR A 5 26.33 1.38 -14.22
N VAL A 6 25.11 1.35 -14.73
CA VAL A 6 23.92 1.67 -13.94
C VAL A 6 23.30 0.39 -13.42
N TRP A 7 23.33 0.19 -12.11
CA TRP A 7 22.61 -0.90 -11.46
C TRP A 7 21.16 -0.46 -11.18
N VAL A 8 20.20 -1.21 -11.71
CA VAL A 8 18.77 -0.93 -11.60
C VAL A 8 18.11 -1.93 -10.65
N PHE A 9 17.46 -1.42 -9.60
CA PHE A 9 16.64 -2.24 -8.71
C PHE A 9 15.27 -2.55 -9.34
N GLY A 10 14.66 -3.66 -8.90
CA GLY A 10 13.35 -4.09 -9.41
C GLY A 10 12.21 -3.10 -9.17
N ASP A 11 12.38 -2.16 -8.24
CA ASP A 11 11.42 -1.11 -7.95
C ASP A 11 11.76 0.25 -8.59
N GLN A 12 12.66 0.28 -9.57
CA GLN A 12 13.17 1.49 -10.24
C GLN A 12 13.12 1.35 -11.78
N LEU A 13 12.05 0.75 -12.32
CA LEU A 13 11.94 0.34 -13.72
C LEU A 13 11.43 1.47 -14.62
N ASN A 14 12.22 2.54 -14.75
CA ASN A 14 11.89 3.68 -15.60
C ASN A 14 13.12 4.23 -16.33
N ARG A 15 12.96 4.62 -17.59
CA ARG A 15 14.05 5.24 -18.35
C ARG A 15 14.40 6.66 -17.89
N HIS A 16 13.52 7.32 -17.12
CA HIS A 16 13.72 8.69 -16.65
C HIS A 16 13.98 8.80 -15.15
N ILE A 17 14.34 7.68 -14.48
CA ILE A 17 14.58 7.67 -13.03
C ILE A 17 16.05 7.82 -12.67
N GLY A 18 16.37 8.73 -11.74
CA GLY A 18 17.69 8.87 -11.09
C GLY A 18 18.89 8.59 -12.00
N ALA A 19 19.68 7.58 -11.63
CA ALA A 19 20.91 7.18 -12.34
C ALA A 19 20.68 6.80 -13.82
N LEU A 20 19.50 6.27 -14.15
CA LEU A 20 19.17 5.91 -15.52
C LEU A 20 18.90 7.14 -16.39
N GLN A 21 18.36 8.23 -15.86
CA GLN A 21 17.89 9.39 -16.63
C GLN A 21 18.93 9.96 -17.60
N PHE A 22 20.22 9.90 -17.22
CA PHE A 22 21.33 10.48 -17.99
C PHE A 22 22.23 9.42 -18.66
N ALA A 23 21.88 8.14 -18.53
CA ALA A 23 22.66 7.05 -19.12
C ALA A 23 22.41 6.94 -20.63
N HIS A 24 23.49 6.74 -21.38
CA HIS A 24 23.48 6.53 -22.84
C HIS A 24 24.15 5.20 -23.22
N PRO A 25 23.70 4.50 -24.28
CA PRO A 25 24.24 3.20 -24.67
C PRO A 25 25.75 3.19 -24.96
N ASP A 26 26.28 4.30 -25.50
CA ASP A 26 27.70 4.41 -25.87
C ASP A 26 28.63 4.60 -24.67
N THR A 27 28.08 4.97 -23.51
CA THR A 27 28.86 5.34 -22.31
C THR A 27 28.50 4.50 -21.09
N HIS A 28 27.34 3.82 -21.12
CA HIS A 28 26.81 3.06 -20.00
C HIS A 28 26.38 1.65 -20.42
N GLN A 29 26.64 0.71 -19.54
CA GLN A 29 25.98 -0.59 -19.51
C GLN A 29 25.02 -0.67 -18.33
N ILE A 30 24.06 -1.58 -18.38
CA ILE A 30 23.03 -1.74 -17.36
C ILE A 30 23.20 -3.07 -16.66
N LEU A 31 23.09 -3.07 -15.34
CA LEU A 31 23.01 -4.27 -14.52
C LEU A 31 21.61 -4.38 -13.90
N LEU A 32 20.98 -5.54 -14.06
CA LEU A 32 19.83 -5.97 -13.24
C LEU A 32 20.19 -7.27 -12.53
N VAL A 33 19.80 -7.40 -11.26
CA VAL A 33 20.03 -8.61 -10.48
C VAL A 33 18.72 -9.20 -9.97
N GLU A 34 18.34 -10.36 -10.49
CA GLU A 34 17.29 -11.21 -9.97
C GLU A 34 17.87 -12.11 -8.85
N SER A 35 17.49 -11.82 -7.61
CA SER A 35 18.05 -12.48 -6.41
C SER A 35 17.17 -13.65 -5.95
N ARG A 36 17.73 -14.87 -5.99
CA ARG A 36 17.04 -16.09 -5.50
C ARG A 36 16.71 -16.01 -4.03
N SER A 37 17.66 -15.57 -3.19
CA SER A 37 17.42 -15.35 -1.76
C SER A 37 16.32 -14.33 -1.48
N LYS A 38 16.15 -13.30 -2.34
CA LYS A 38 15.06 -12.32 -2.17
C LYS A 38 13.70 -12.95 -2.50
N ILE A 39 13.61 -13.72 -3.57
CA ILE A 39 12.38 -14.46 -3.94
C ILE A 39 12.03 -15.47 -2.85
N ALA A 40 13.00 -16.20 -2.30
CA ALA A 40 12.79 -17.17 -1.23
C ALA A 40 12.64 -16.56 0.18
N SER A 41 12.90 -15.27 0.36
CA SER A 41 12.96 -14.66 1.70
C SER A 41 11.63 -14.66 2.45
N ARG A 42 10.50 -14.76 1.74
CA ARG A 42 9.15 -14.68 2.31
C ARG A 42 8.15 -15.49 1.45
N PRO A 43 7.03 -15.92 2.03
CA PRO A 43 5.91 -16.51 1.28
C PRO A 43 5.16 -15.41 0.52
N TRP A 44 5.71 -14.97 -0.62
CA TRP A 44 5.11 -13.90 -1.41
C TRP A 44 3.81 -14.37 -2.06
N HIS A 45 2.86 -13.46 -2.25
CA HIS A 45 1.77 -13.72 -3.18
C HIS A 45 2.35 -13.91 -4.60
N VAL A 46 1.87 -14.92 -5.34
CA VAL A 46 2.39 -15.30 -6.67
C VAL A 46 2.30 -14.16 -7.66
N GLN A 47 1.16 -13.45 -7.73
CA GLN A 47 1.03 -12.26 -8.59
C GLN A 47 1.98 -11.12 -8.23
N ARG A 48 2.33 -10.94 -6.96
CA ARG A 48 3.33 -9.95 -6.54
C ARG A 48 4.72 -10.32 -7.06
N ALA A 49 5.12 -11.58 -6.84
CA ALA A 49 6.41 -12.09 -7.31
C ALA A 49 6.49 -12.05 -8.84
N HIS A 50 5.45 -12.52 -9.52
CA HIS A 50 5.31 -12.46 -10.97
C HIS A 50 5.41 -11.02 -11.49
N PHE A 51 4.62 -10.08 -10.95
CA PHE A 51 4.64 -8.68 -11.37
C PHE A 51 6.05 -8.09 -11.30
N MET A 52 6.75 -8.28 -10.18
CA MET A 52 8.10 -7.73 -9.99
C MET A 52 9.11 -8.33 -10.99
N ILE A 53 9.18 -9.66 -11.09
CA ILE A 53 10.20 -10.34 -11.92
C ILE A 53 9.90 -10.17 -13.41
N ALA A 54 8.64 -10.31 -13.83
CA ALA A 54 8.25 -10.09 -15.22
C ALA A 54 8.52 -8.63 -15.64
N SER A 55 8.23 -7.64 -14.78
CA SER A 55 8.59 -6.26 -15.08
C SER A 55 10.08 -6.03 -15.19
N MET A 56 10.90 -6.63 -14.31
CA MET A 56 12.36 -6.54 -14.43
C MET A 56 12.87 -7.13 -15.74
N ARG A 57 12.41 -8.33 -16.11
CA ARG A 57 12.85 -9.01 -17.35
C ARG A 57 12.46 -8.22 -18.59
N ARG A 58 11.22 -7.73 -18.65
CA ARG A 58 10.75 -6.91 -19.79
C ARG A 58 11.44 -5.55 -19.87
N PHE A 59 11.72 -4.92 -18.74
CA PHE A 59 12.47 -3.66 -18.72
C PHE A 59 13.92 -3.86 -19.21
N ALA A 60 14.55 -5.00 -18.87
CA ALA A 60 15.84 -5.35 -19.43
C ALA A 60 15.80 -5.49 -20.96
N ASP A 61 14.73 -6.09 -21.51
CA ASP A 61 14.54 -6.22 -22.96
C ASP A 61 14.24 -4.87 -23.64
N GLU A 62 13.47 -3.99 -22.98
CA GLU A 62 13.23 -2.62 -23.43
C GLU A 62 14.56 -1.84 -23.55
N LEU A 63 15.42 -1.93 -22.54
CA LEU A 63 16.74 -1.30 -22.55
C LEU A 63 17.66 -1.88 -23.64
N ARG A 64 17.61 -3.19 -23.90
CA ARG A 64 18.35 -3.80 -25.01
C ARG A 64 17.87 -3.27 -26.37
N GLN A 65 16.56 -3.10 -26.53
CA GLN A 65 15.96 -2.54 -27.76
C GLN A 65 16.35 -1.08 -27.96
N GLU A 66 16.57 -0.32 -26.89
CA GLU A 66 17.15 1.03 -26.93
C GLU A 66 18.66 1.06 -27.23
N GLY A 67 19.32 -0.10 -27.27
CA GLY A 67 20.74 -0.24 -27.63
C GLY A 67 21.69 -0.41 -26.46
N PHE A 68 21.21 -0.42 -25.21
CA PHE A 68 22.09 -0.64 -24.05
C PHE A 68 22.66 -2.06 -24.04
N SER A 69 23.91 -2.20 -23.62
CA SER A 69 24.43 -3.48 -23.13
C SER A 69 23.80 -3.76 -21.76
N VAL A 70 22.99 -4.82 -21.66
CA VAL A 70 22.27 -5.17 -20.43
C VAL A 70 22.72 -6.53 -19.90
N ASP A 71 23.41 -6.50 -18.77
CA ASP A 71 23.73 -7.67 -17.96
C ASP A 71 22.58 -7.98 -16.99
N TYR A 72 21.86 -9.06 -17.26
CA TYR A 72 20.77 -9.55 -16.40
C TYR A 72 21.25 -10.77 -15.63
N GLN A 73 21.62 -10.57 -14.37
CA GLN A 73 22.18 -11.62 -13.51
C GLN A 73 21.06 -12.30 -12.72
N GLN A 74 20.88 -13.61 -12.93
CA GLN A 74 20.19 -14.46 -11.96
C GLN A 74 21.22 -14.99 -10.96
N ALA A 75 21.17 -14.51 -9.73
CA ALA A 75 22.20 -14.78 -8.72
C ALA A 75 21.59 -15.19 -7.37
N GLU A 76 22.40 -15.80 -6.51
CA GLU A 76 21.97 -16.18 -5.17
C GLU A 76 21.55 -14.96 -4.34
N SER A 77 22.32 -13.87 -4.43
CA SER A 77 22.04 -12.60 -3.77
C SER A 77 22.36 -11.42 -4.70
N MET A 78 21.81 -10.25 -4.36
CA MET A 78 22.17 -8.99 -5.04
C MET A 78 23.68 -8.72 -5.01
N SER A 79 24.34 -8.95 -3.86
CA SER A 79 25.79 -8.81 -3.71
C SER A 79 26.55 -9.75 -4.65
N ALA A 80 26.11 -11.01 -4.77
CA ALA A 80 26.74 -11.97 -5.67
C ALA A 80 26.60 -11.54 -7.15
N GLY A 81 25.43 -11.06 -7.56
CA GLY A 81 25.21 -10.55 -8.91
C GLY A 81 26.10 -9.34 -9.24
N VAL A 82 26.21 -8.38 -8.32
CA VAL A 82 27.09 -7.21 -8.51
C VAL A 82 28.56 -7.61 -8.60
N LYS A 83 29.02 -8.54 -7.73
CA LYS A 83 30.42 -9.04 -7.78
C LYS A 83 30.72 -9.82 -9.06
N SER A 84 29.77 -10.64 -9.52
CA SER A 84 29.84 -11.34 -10.80
C SER A 84 30.00 -10.36 -11.96
N HIS A 85 29.17 -9.31 -11.97
CA HIS A 85 29.24 -8.23 -12.96
C HIS A 85 30.59 -7.50 -12.94
N GLN A 86 31.09 -7.15 -11.76
CA GLN A 86 32.40 -6.50 -11.60
C GLN A 86 33.54 -7.37 -12.16
N ALA A 87 33.50 -8.68 -11.92
CA ALA A 87 34.50 -9.61 -12.43
C ALA A 87 34.44 -9.77 -13.95
N ALA A 88 33.24 -9.76 -14.54
CA ALA A 88 33.04 -9.96 -15.97
C ALA A 88 33.36 -8.71 -16.80
N TYR A 89 33.04 -7.51 -16.31
CA TYR A 89 33.08 -6.28 -17.12
C TYR A 89 34.09 -5.23 -16.63
N ALA A 90 34.60 -5.36 -15.40
CA ALA A 90 35.51 -4.39 -14.78
C ALA A 90 35.09 -2.92 -15.01
N PRO A 91 33.85 -2.53 -14.63
CA PRO A 91 33.35 -1.18 -14.91
C PRO A 91 34.17 -0.12 -14.17
N SER A 92 34.34 1.05 -14.79
CA SER A 92 35.07 2.18 -14.18
C SER A 92 34.38 2.68 -12.91
N ARG A 93 33.04 2.64 -12.90
CA ARG A 93 32.20 2.82 -11.70
C ARG A 93 30.86 2.12 -11.86
N ILE A 94 30.23 1.85 -10.71
CA ILE A 94 28.83 1.42 -10.63
C ILE A 94 28.06 2.50 -9.89
N VAL A 95 26.94 2.91 -10.50
CA VAL A 95 26.02 3.93 -9.99
C VAL A 95 24.63 3.31 -9.85
N VAL A 96 23.88 3.70 -8.82
CA VAL A 96 22.50 3.28 -8.60
C VAL A 96 21.63 4.46 -8.22
N THR A 97 20.35 4.42 -8.58
CA THR A 97 19.35 5.33 -8.00
C THR A 97 19.14 5.00 -6.52
N GLU A 98 19.01 6.03 -5.68
CA GLU A 98 18.79 5.95 -4.23
C GLU A 98 17.78 4.82 -3.85
N PRO A 99 18.24 3.78 -3.12
CA PRO A 99 17.37 2.66 -2.78
C PRO A 99 16.24 3.00 -1.81
N ASN A 100 15.12 2.32 -1.97
CA ASN A 100 13.88 2.57 -1.22
C ASN A 100 13.74 1.79 0.09
N SER A 101 14.83 1.25 0.65
CA SER A 101 14.83 0.59 1.96
C SER A 101 16.16 0.69 2.68
N TYR A 102 16.15 0.64 4.00
CA TYR A 102 17.37 0.66 4.83
C TYR A 102 18.35 -0.45 4.45
N THR A 103 17.87 -1.69 4.31
CA THR A 103 18.72 -2.83 3.94
C THR A 103 19.36 -2.67 2.56
N ALA A 104 18.64 -2.10 1.59
CA ALA A 104 19.19 -1.87 0.26
C ALA A 104 20.25 -0.74 0.28
N ARG A 105 20.05 0.33 1.07
CA ARG A 105 21.06 1.38 1.25
C ARG A 105 22.34 0.85 1.89
N GLN A 106 22.22 0.05 2.94
CA GLN A 106 23.36 -0.62 3.59
C GLN A 106 24.10 -1.55 2.63
N LEU A 107 23.38 -2.30 1.80
CA LEU A 107 23.98 -3.16 0.78
C LEU A 107 24.80 -2.35 -0.22
N VAL A 108 24.22 -1.29 -0.79
CA VAL A 108 24.86 -0.41 -1.76
C VAL A 108 26.12 0.23 -1.17
N GLU A 109 26.04 0.74 0.05
CA GLU A 109 27.19 1.29 0.79
C GLU A 109 28.29 0.24 0.99
N SER A 110 27.93 -0.98 1.43
CA SER A 110 28.90 -2.06 1.65
C SER A 110 29.63 -2.53 0.39
N LEU A 111 29.05 -2.27 -0.79
CA LEU A 111 29.63 -2.60 -2.09
C LEU A 111 30.42 -1.45 -2.72
N GLY A 112 30.46 -0.28 -2.06
CA GLY A 112 31.11 0.93 -2.58
C GLY A 112 30.46 1.46 -3.86
N VAL A 113 29.17 1.20 -4.06
CA VAL A 113 28.41 1.66 -5.23
C VAL A 113 27.97 3.12 -5.00
N GLN A 114 28.11 3.97 -6.02
CA GLN A 114 27.71 5.37 -5.95
C GLN A 114 26.19 5.52 -6.04
N VAL A 115 25.64 6.50 -5.33
CA VAL A 115 24.20 6.74 -5.25
C VAL A 115 23.83 8.05 -5.92
N GLU A 116 22.88 7.98 -6.85
CA GLU A 116 22.23 9.14 -7.46
C GLU A 116 20.85 9.36 -6.86
N LYS A 117 20.45 10.63 -6.76
CA LYS A 117 19.18 11.01 -6.16
C LYS A 117 18.00 10.44 -6.97
N SER A 118 16.98 9.94 -6.26
CA SER A 118 15.75 9.47 -6.88
C SER A 118 14.75 10.60 -7.15
N ASN A 119 14.03 10.50 -8.26
CA ASN A 119 12.83 11.28 -8.60
C ASN A 119 11.55 10.41 -8.58
N GLN A 120 11.59 9.24 -7.95
CA GLN A 120 10.41 8.38 -7.72
C GLN A 120 9.43 8.94 -6.66
N PHE A 121 9.87 9.99 -5.97
CA PHE A 121 9.11 10.77 -5.00
C PHE A 121 9.29 12.25 -5.34
N LEU A 122 8.21 13.02 -5.19
CA LEU A 122 8.22 14.46 -5.46
C LEU A 122 8.88 15.23 -4.31
N CYS A 123 8.90 14.66 -3.10
CA CYS A 123 9.47 15.24 -1.90
C CYS A 123 10.50 14.30 -1.27
N ASP A 124 11.78 14.59 -1.49
CA ASP A 124 12.88 13.90 -0.81
C ASP A 124 12.99 14.31 0.68
N SER A 125 13.78 13.55 1.45
CA SER A 125 13.96 13.75 2.89
C SER A 125 14.55 15.10 3.26
N THR A 126 15.41 15.69 2.42
CA THR A 126 15.98 17.02 2.64
C THR A 126 14.91 18.09 2.48
N THR A 127 14.11 18.00 1.42
CA THR A 127 12.98 18.90 1.17
C THR A 127 11.91 18.75 2.26
N PHE A 128 11.63 17.52 2.70
CA PHE A 128 10.69 17.27 3.80
C PHE A 128 11.16 17.86 5.14
N SER A 129 12.47 17.89 5.39
CA SER A 129 13.03 18.47 6.63
C SER A 129 12.69 19.97 6.77
N GLN A 130 12.63 20.70 5.65
CA GLN A 130 12.18 22.10 5.62
C GLN A 130 10.74 22.26 6.14
N PHE A 131 9.86 21.31 5.82
CA PHE A 131 8.50 21.25 6.37
C PHE A 131 8.50 20.81 7.84
N ALA A 132 9.27 19.80 8.19
CA ALA A 132 9.20 19.13 9.49
C ALA A 132 9.82 19.94 10.64
N GLU A 133 10.96 20.59 10.43
CA GLU A 133 11.74 21.27 11.49
C GLU A 133 11.01 22.47 12.11
N THR A 134 10.10 23.08 11.35
CA THR A 134 9.31 24.23 11.81
C THR A 134 8.10 23.85 12.67
N ARG A 135 7.88 22.56 12.95
CA ARG A 135 6.63 22.05 13.54
C ARG A 135 6.86 21.14 14.75
N LYS A 136 6.03 21.35 15.78
CA LYS A 136 6.00 20.49 16.98
C LYS A 136 5.37 19.12 16.74
N SER A 137 4.45 19.03 15.77
CA SER A 137 3.74 17.80 15.41
C SER A 137 3.61 17.71 13.89
N LEU A 138 3.78 16.52 13.34
CA LEU A 138 3.58 16.29 11.91
C LEU A 138 2.12 15.89 11.67
N LYS A 139 1.50 16.49 10.65
CA LYS A 139 0.15 16.15 10.19
C LYS A 139 0.16 16.08 8.68
N MET A 140 -0.44 15.02 8.13
CA MET A 140 -0.56 14.85 6.68
C MET A 140 -1.24 16.05 6.01
N GLU A 141 -2.30 16.59 6.62
CA GLU A 141 -3.00 17.75 6.07
C GLU A 141 -2.11 18.99 5.92
N ASP A 142 -1.28 19.30 6.93
CA ASP A 142 -0.36 20.44 6.86
C ASP A 142 0.72 20.22 5.79
N PHE A 143 1.22 18.99 5.68
CA PHE A 143 2.19 18.59 4.67
C PHE A 143 1.61 18.69 3.26
N TYR A 144 0.38 18.22 3.07
CA TYR A 144 -0.32 18.26 1.80
C TYR A 144 -0.57 19.70 1.32
N ARG A 145 -1.00 20.61 2.21
CA ARG A 145 -1.14 22.04 1.89
C ARG A 145 0.19 22.65 1.46
N TRP A 146 1.27 22.31 2.16
CA TRP A 146 2.63 22.75 1.81
C TRP A 146 3.09 22.19 0.46
N GLN A 147 2.84 20.90 0.19
CA GLN A 147 3.11 20.24 -1.10
C GLN A 147 2.37 20.91 -2.26
N ARG A 148 1.08 21.18 -2.10
CA ARG A 148 0.27 21.83 -3.14
C ARG A 148 0.80 23.20 -3.55
N LYS A 149 1.20 24.02 -2.58
CA LYS A 149 1.86 25.30 -2.84
C LYS A 149 3.21 25.13 -3.53
N ARG A 150 4.04 24.21 -3.05
CA ARG A 150 5.39 23.97 -3.57
C ARG A 150 5.38 23.46 -5.02
N LEU A 151 4.42 22.61 -5.35
CA LEU A 151 4.31 21.94 -6.65
C LEU A 151 3.39 22.69 -7.63
N ASP A 152 2.73 23.74 -7.17
CA ASP A 152 1.71 24.49 -7.90
C ASP A 152 0.63 23.56 -8.48
N ILE A 153 0.03 22.75 -7.60
CA ILE A 153 -1.01 21.77 -7.96
C ILE A 153 -2.37 22.23 -7.48
N LEU A 154 -3.32 22.36 -8.41
CA LEU A 154 -4.69 22.85 -8.19
C LEU A 154 -4.73 24.23 -7.52
N MET A 155 -3.72 25.06 -7.71
CA MET A 155 -3.57 26.37 -7.07
C MET A 155 -4.08 27.50 -7.99
N ASP A 156 -4.63 28.56 -7.39
CA ASP A 156 -4.92 29.85 -8.01
C ASP A 156 -4.14 30.92 -7.23
N GLY A 157 -2.93 31.22 -7.73
CA GLY A 157 -1.91 31.95 -6.99
C GLY A 157 -1.61 31.28 -5.64
N ASP A 158 -1.77 32.03 -4.54
CA ASP A 158 -1.51 31.53 -3.19
C ASP A 158 -2.69 30.75 -2.57
N THR A 159 -3.82 30.63 -3.28
CA THR A 159 -5.06 30.04 -2.77
C THR A 159 -5.41 28.73 -3.48
N PRO A 160 -6.08 27.76 -2.83
CA PRO A 160 -6.48 26.53 -3.50
C PRO A 160 -7.67 26.78 -4.44
N VAL A 161 -7.64 26.20 -5.64
CA VAL A 161 -8.79 26.14 -6.54
C VAL A 161 -10.00 25.55 -5.80
N GLY A 162 -11.18 26.14 -6.02
CA GLY A 162 -12.42 25.77 -5.34
C GLY A 162 -12.53 26.28 -3.89
N GLY A 163 -11.57 27.08 -3.40
CA GLY A 163 -11.63 27.75 -2.11
C GLY A 163 -11.45 26.84 -0.88
N LYS A 164 -11.21 25.55 -1.08
CA LYS A 164 -10.97 24.56 -0.03
C LYS A 164 -9.70 23.77 -0.34
N TRP A 165 -8.98 23.40 0.72
CA TRP A 165 -7.80 22.54 0.58
C TRP A 165 -8.15 21.07 0.36
N ASN A 166 -9.31 20.63 0.86
CA ASN A 166 -9.70 19.23 0.93
C ASN A 166 -11.23 19.09 0.72
N PHE A 167 -11.63 18.14 -0.13
CA PHE A 167 -13.02 17.79 -0.44
C PHE A 167 -13.43 16.39 0.06
N ASP A 168 -12.72 15.84 1.05
CA ASP A 168 -12.93 14.48 1.61
C ASP A 168 -14.35 14.21 2.12
N GLU A 169 -15.06 15.23 2.60
CA GLU A 169 -16.44 15.08 3.09
C GLU A 169 -17.43 14.75 1.96
N ASP A 170 -17.10 15.15 0.73
CA ASP A 170 -17.90 14.91 -0.47
C ASP A 170 -17.63 13.50 -1.06
N ASN A 171 -16.72 12.71 -0.47
CA ASN A 171 -16.23 11.43 -1.00
C ASN A 171 -16.66 10.20 -0.16
N ARG A 172 -17.76 10.31 0.59
CA ARG A 172 -18.17 9.31 1.61
C ARG A 172 -19.57 8.77 1.40
N GLU A 173 -20.06 8.74 0.17
CA GLU A 173 -21.36 8.14 -0.10
C GLU A 173 -21.31 6.63 0.16
N PRO A 174 -22.39 6.05 0.72
CA PRO A 174 -22.48 4.61 0.89
C PRO A 174 -22.45 3.90 -0.48
N PRO A 175 -22.18 2.58 -0.50
CA PRO A 175 -22.22 1.82 -1.74
C PRO A 175 -23.54 1.99 -2.50
N PRO A 176 -23.52 1.99 -3.84
CA PRO A 176 -24.75 2.01 -4.62
C PRO A 176 -25.61 0.79 -4.32
N LYS A 177 -26.90 0.88 -4.66
CA LYS A 177 -27.83 -0.25 -4.51
C LYS A 177 -27.34 -1.45 -5.34
N THR A 178 -27.56 -2.67 -4.84
CA THR A 178 -27.21 -3.92 -5.53
C THR A 178 -27.71 -3.91 -6.98
N GLY A 179 -26.83 -4.26 -7.93
CA GLY A 179 -27.15 -4.29 -9.37
C GLY A 179 -26.92 -2.95 -10.10
N HIS A 180 -26.42 -1.92 -9.40
CA HIS A 180 -26.05 -0.63 -9.99
C HIS A 180 -24.53 -0.43 -10.08
N ASP A 181 -23.78 -1.52 -10.17
CA ASP A 181 -22.33 -1.47 -10.38
C ASP A 181 -22.05 -0.80 -11.73
N ARG A 182 -21.45 0.38 -11.68
CA ARG A 182 -21.20 1.23 -12.86
C ARG A 182 -19.72 1.30 -13.27
N TRP A 183 -18.84 0.64 -12.52
CA TRP A 183 -17.40 0.72 -12.75
C TRP A 183 -16.96 -0.30 -13.80
N PRO A 184 -16.40 0.14 -14.94
CA PRO A 184 -15.93 -0.76 -15.96
C PRO A 184 -14.77 -1.61 -15.44
N SER A 185 -14.75 -2.89 -15.83
CA SER A 185 -13.65 -3.78 -15.47
C SER A 185 -12.34 -3.33 -16.12
N PRO A 186 -11.22 -3.42 -15.39
CA PRO A 186 -9.89 -3.20 -15.94
C PRO A 186 -9.63 -4.14 -17.13
N VAL A 187 -9.11 -3.60 -18.24
CA VAL A 187 -8.65 -4.43 -19.36
C VAL A 187 -7.51 -5.32 -18.89
N LEU A 188 -7.63 -6.63 -19.12
CA LEU A 188 -6.59 -7.62 -18.85
C LEU A 188 -5.54 -7.60 -19.96
N GLN A 189 -4.27 -7.73 -19.57
CA GLN A 189 -3.17 -7.94 -20.51
C GLN A 189 -3.11 -9.41 -20.92
N LYS A 190 -2.78 -9.67 -22.19
CA LYS A 190 -2.49 -11.03 -22.64
C LYS A 190 -1.15 -11.46 -22.03
N LEU A 191 -1.15 -12.60 -21.35
CA LEU A 191 0.06 -13.24 -20.85
C LEU A 191 0.84 -13.91 -21.99
N ASP A 192 2.16 -13.94 -21.89
CA ASP A 192 3.07 -14.56 -22.87
C ASP A 192 4.09 -15.51 -22.20
N ASP A 193 5.09 -15.95 -22.97
CA ASP A 193 6.09 -16.93 -22.54
C ASP A 193 6.95 -16.43 -21.37
N ILE A 194 7.20 -15.12 -21.25
CA ILE A 194 7.93 -14.55 -20.10
C ILE A 194 7.09 -14.75 -18.84
N ASP A 195 5.78 -14.54 -18.92
CA ASP A 195 4.89 -14.72 -17.77
C ASP A 195 4.85 -16.18 -17.32
N ALA A 196 4.77 -17.13 -18.26
CA ALA A 196 4.80 -18.56 -17.95
C ALA A 196 6.13 -18.99 -17.31
N GLN A 197 7.26 -18.50 -17.83
CA GLN A 197 8.58 -18.80 -17.27
C GLN A 197 8.71 -18.23 -15.85
N VAL A 198 8.31 -16.97 -15.63
CA VAL A 198 8.39 -16.34 -14.31
C VAL A 198 7.53 -17.07 -13.29
N VAL A 199 6.30 -17.47 -13.65
CA VAL A 199 5.43 -18.25 -12.76
C VAL A 199 6.11 -19.56 -12.35
N SER A 200 6.75 -20.26 -13.30
CA SER A 200 7.54 -21.46 -13.00
C SER A 200 8.67 -21.15 -12.00
N ASP A 201 9.44 -20.08 -12.24
CA ASP A 201 10.61 -19.71 -11.44
C ASP A 201 10.26 -19.33 -9.99
N VAL A 202 9.10 -18.72 -9.76
CA VAL A 202 8.68 -18.27 -8.41
C VAL A 202 7.81 -19.28 -7.66
N SER A 203 7.29 -20.30 -8.34
CA SER A 203 6.25 -21.22 -7.84
C SER A 203 6.56 -21.82 -6.46
N ALA A 204 7.80 -22.25 -6.22
CA ALA A 204 8.20 -22.95 -4.99
C ALA A 204 8.02 -22.13 -3.69
N ASN A 205 7.96 -20.80 -3.78
CA ASN A 205 7.93 -19.91 -2.62
C ASN A 205 6.72 -18.97 -2.60
N THR A 206 5.68 -19.27 -3.38
CA THR A 206 4.54 -18.37 -3.56
C THR A 206 3.18 -19.01 -3.27
N TRP A 207 2.18 -18.18 -3.01
CA TRP A 207 0.79 -18.58 -2.77
C TRP A 207 -0.21 -17.66 -3.47
N GLY A 208 -1.48 -18.04 -3.51
CA GLY A 208 -2.55 -17.27 -4.14
C GLY A 208 -2.87 -17.71 -5.57
N ALA A 209 -3.84 -17.06 -6.19
CA ALA A 209 -4.23 -17.35 -7.56
C ALA A 209 -3.15 -16.90 -8.55
N LEU A 210 -2.92 -17.71 -9.58
CA LEU A 210 -1.99 -17.40 -10.67
C LEU A 210 -2.37 -16.07 -11.35
N PRO A 211 -1.38 -15.35 -11.92
CA PRO A 211 -1.66 -14.14 -12.69
C PRO A 211 -2.60 -14.43 -13.87
N ASP A 212 -3.54 -13.51 -14.11
CA ASP A 212 -4.58 -13.59 -15.15
C ASP A 212 -4.51 -12.43 -16.16
N GLY A 213 -3.46 -11.60 -16.06
CA GLY A 213 -3.30 -10.39 -16.85
C GLY A 213 -3.83 -9.11 -16.20
N THR A 214 -4.32 -9.16 -14.96
CA THR A 214 -4.79 -7.97 -14.22
C THR A 214 -3.71 -6.88 -14.12
N TRP A 215 -2.47 -7.28 -13.80
CA TRP A 215 -1.33 -6.37 -13.61
C TRP A 215 -0.47 -6.29 -14.86
N ALA A 216 -0.32 -5.08 -15.39
CA ALA A 216 0.56 -4.84 -16.53
C ALA A 216 2.03 -4.90 -16.11
N THR A 217 2.86 -5.63 -16.85
CA THR A 217 4.28 -5.79 -16.49
C THR A 217 5.23 -4.89 -17.29
N THR A 218 4.69 -3.96 -18.08
CA THR A 218 5.47 -2.99 -18.89
C THR A 218 5.03 -1.55 -18.64
N ARG A 219 5.90 -0.58 -18.94
CA ARG A 219 5.57 0.85 -18.85
C ARG A 219 4.42 1.22 -19.80
N ALA A 220 4.43 0.69 -21.03
CA ALA A 220 3.34 0.88 -21.98
C ALA A 220 1.99 0.38 -21.44
N GLY A 221 1.98 -0.76 -20.74
CA GLY A 221 0.78 -1.28 -20.10
C GLY A 221 0.34 -0.43 -18.89
N ALA A 222 1.28 0.05 -18.08
CA ALA A 222 0.99 0.95 -16.97
C ALA A 222 0.39 2.29 -17.44
N LEU A 223 0.91 2.87 -18.54
CA LEU A 223 0.36 4.08 -19.16
C LEU A 223 -1.07 3.85 -19.70
N LYS A 224 -1.36 2.67 -20.25
CA LYS A 224 -2.73 2.30 -20.64
C LYS A 224 -3.66 2.24 -19.42
N ARG A 225 -3.18 1.71 -18.27
CA ARG A 225 -3.96 1.71 -17.02
C ARG A 225 -4.21 3.13 -16.51
N LEU A 226 -3.19 4.00 -16.53
CA LEU A 226 -3.35 5.41 -16.17
C LEU A 226 -4.41 6.08 -17.05
N LYS A 227 -4.31 5.95 -18.37
CA LYS A 227 -5.29 6.50 -19.32
C LYS A 227 -6.71 5.97 -19.07
N PHE A 228 -6.85 4.67 -18.79
CA PHE A 228 -8.14 4.08 -18.46
C PHE A 228 -8.71 4.70 -17.18
N PHE A 229 -7.91 4.81 -16.11
CA PHE A 229 -8.34 5.44 -14.87
C PHE A 229 -8.79 6.89 -15.10
N ILE A 230 -7.94 7.72 -15.71
CA ILE A 230 -8.21 9.14 -15.94
C ILE A 230 -9.51 9.36 -16.73
N THR A 231 -9.80 8.50 -17.71
CA THR A 231 -10.96 8.69 -18.58
C THR A 231 -12.24 8.00 -18.09
N GLN A 232 -12.14 6.87 -17.39
CA GLN A 232 -13.31 6.04 -17.04
C GLN A 232 -13.67 6.07 -15.56
N LEU A 233 -12.69 6.20 -14.67
CA LEU A 233 -12.90 6.00 -13.23
C LEU A 233 -12.69 7.28 -12.42
N LEU A 234 -11.72 8.12 -12.79
CA LEU A 234 -11.45 9.38 -12.10
C LEU A 234 -12.69 10.30 -12.03
N PRO A 235 -13.54 10.44 -13.07
CA PRO A 235 -14.75 11.26 -12.97
C PRO A 235 -15.68 10.85 -11.81
N ILE A 236 -15.70 9.56 -11.47
CA ILE A 236 -16.56 8.94 -10.44
C ILE A 236 -15.76 8.40 -9.25
N PHE A 237 -14.52 8.88 -9.06
CA PHE A 237 -13.62 8.41 -8.00
C PHE A 237 -14.10 8.79 -6.61
N GLY A 238 -14.45 10.07 -6.41
CA GLY A 238 -14.72 10.61 -5.09
C GLY A 238 -15.93 9.97 -4.41
N GLU A 239 -17.08 9.88 -5.10
CA GLU A 239 -18.39 9.53 -4.51
C GLU A 239 -18.33 8.31 -3.57
N HIS A 240 -17.62 7.25 -3.96
CA HIS A 240 -17.62 5.95 -3.28
C HIS A 240 -16.23 5.51 -2.80
N GLU A 241 -15.34 6.45 -2.45
CA GLU A 241 -13.95 6.16 -2.06
C GLU A 241 -13.84 5.21 -0.84
N ASP A 242 -14.82 5.26 0.08
CA ASP A 242 -14.90 4.44 1.29
C ASP A 242 -15.92 3.27 1.18
N ALA A 243 -16.55 3.06 0.03
CA ALA A 243 -17.55 2.00 -0.16
C ALA A 243 -16.89 0.64 -0.42
N MET A 244 -17.51 -0.44 0.06
CA MET A 244 -17.09 -1.83 -0.19
C MET A 244 -18.26 -2.62 -0.77
N LEU A 245 -18.00 -3.44 -1.78
CA LEU A 245 -19.02 -4.27 -2.43
C LEU A 245 -18.50 -5.68 -2.61
N GLN A 246 -19.36 -6.67 -2.38
CA GLN A 246 -19.04 -8.06 -2.71
C GLN A 246 -18.95 -8.28 -4.23
N SER A 247 -19.71 -7.53 -5.03
CA SER A 247 -19.77 -7.68 -6.48
C SER A 247 -18.61 -6.99 -7.22
N ASN A 248 -17.93 -6.04 -6.59
CA ASN A 248 -16.87 -5.27 -7.24
C ASN A 248 -15.69 -5.02 -6.31
N TRP A 249 -14.54 -5.60 -6.68
CA TRP A 249 -13.30 -5.58 -5.88
C TRP A 249 -12.47 -4.30 -6.02
N HIS A 250 -12.76 -3.44 -7.01
CA HIS A 250 -11.94 -2.24 -7.30
C HIS A 250 -12.70 -0.92 -7.29
N LEU A 251 -14.03 -0.94 -7.47
CA LEU A 251 -14.86 0.26 -7.58
C LEU A 251 -14.23 1.30 -8.54
N ALA A 252 -14.06 2.55 -8.11
CA ALA A 252 -13.41 3.59 -8.90
C ALA A 252 -11.89 3.71 -8.68
N HIS A 253 -11.27 2.81 -7.90
CA HIS A 253 -9.86 2.94 -7.57
C HIS A 253 -8.95 2.78 -8.79
N ALA A 254 -7.84 3.54 -8.79
CA ALA A 254 -6.97 3.67 -9.95
C ALA A 254 -6.17 2.42 -10.31
N LEU A 255 -5.92 1.54 -9.34
CA LEU A 255 -5.07 0.36 -9.49
C LEU A 255 -3.65 0.70 -10.00
N LEU A 256 -3.12 1.87 -9.61
CA LEU A 256 -1.82 2.39 -10.07
C LEU A 256 -0.68 2.22 -9.06
N SER A 257 -0.98 1.85 -7.81
CA SER A 257 0.02 1.72 -6.75
C SER A 257 1.17 0.76 -7.11
N PRO A 258 0.97 -0.39 -7.78
CA PRO A 258 2.09 -1.25 -8.15
C PRO A 258 3.07 -0.56 -9.12
N TYR A 259 2.55 0.19 -10.08
CA TYR A 259 3.34 0.86 -11.11
C TYR A 259 4.08 2.08 -10.56
N LEU A 260 3.45 2.84 -9.65
CA LEU A 260 4.11 3.92 -8.92
C LEU A 260 5.23 3.39 -8.01
N ASN A 261 5.03 2.21 -7.41
CA ASN A 261 5.95 1.66 -6.43
C ASN A 261 7.09 0.87 -7.07
N ASN A 262 6.94 0.35 -8.29
CA ASN A 262 8.04 -0.29 -9.02
C ASN A 262 8.72 0.61 -10.08
N GLY A 263 8.24 1.84 -10.24
CA GLY A 263 8.81 2.84 -11.14
C GLY A 263 8.28 2.80 -12.57
N LEU A 264 7.41 1.86 -12.94
CA LEU A 264 6.79 1.87 -14.27
C LEU A 264 6.00 3.15 -14.55
N LEU A 265 5.51 3.83 -13.51
CA LEU A 265 5.02 5.21 -13.55
C LEU A 265 5.76 6.07 -12.54
N LEU A 266 6.04 7.32 -12.90
CA LEU A 266 6.51 8.35 -11.97
C LEU A 266 5.33 9.16 -11.42
N PRO A 267 5.42 9.70 -10.19
CA PRO A 267 4.29 10.40 -9.56
C PRO A 267 3.87 11.67 -10.30
N ASP A 268 4.81 12.40 -10.91
CA ASP A 268 4.51 13.66 -11.61
C ASP A 268 3.56 13.46 -12.79
N GLU A 269 3.85 12.50 -13.69
CA GLU A 269 2.99 12.21 -14.85
C GLU A 269 1.56 11.77 -14.44
N VAL A 270 1.43 11.08 -13.30
CA VAL A 270 0.13 10.63 -12.78
C VAL A 270 -0.67 11.81 -12.21
N VAL A 271 -0.01 12.68 -11.44
CA VAL A 271 -0.64 13.86 -10.82
C VAL A 271 -1.05 14.88 -11.89
N ARG A 272 -0.16 15.15 -12.85
CA ARG A 272 -0.44 16.07 -13.95
C ARG A 272 -1.58 15.58 -14.83
N ALA A 273 -1.64 14.29 -15.14
CA ALA A 273 -2.77 13.74 -15.91
C ALA A 273 -4.13 13.92 -15.22
N ALA A 274 -4.19 13.84 -13.89
CA ALA A 274 -5.40 14.09 -13.12
C ALA A 274 -5.76 15.58 -13.07
N GLU A 275 -4.77 16.44 -12.85
CA GLU A 275 -4.93 17.91 -12.87
C GLU A 275 -5.41 18.40 -14.24
N GLU A 276 -4.79 17.95 -15.33
CA GLU A 276 -5.17 18.29 -16.70
C GLU A 276 -6.60 17.87 -17.02
N ALA A 277 -7.03 16.69 -16.56
CA ALA A 277 -8.41 16.22 -16.76
C ALA A 277 -9.42 17.11 -16.01
N PHE A 278 -9.08 17.59 -14.82
CA PHE A 278 -9.88 18.56 -14.09
C PHE A 278 -9.92 19.93 -14.79
N LEU A 279 -8.77 20.48 -15.19
CA LEU A 279 -8.67 21.77 -15.89
C LEU A 279 -9.42 21.75 -17.23
N ALA A 280 -9.49 20.59 -17.89
CA ALA A 280 -10.30 20.38 -19.09
C ALA A 280 -11.81 20.20 -18.82
N GLY A 281 -12.27 20.29 -17.57
CA GLY A 281 -13.67 20.16 -17.16
C GLY A 281 -14.22 18.73 -17.23
N LYS A 282 -13.36 17.71 -17.31
CA LYS A 282 -13.78 16.30 -17.47
C LYS A 282 -13.98 15.55 -16.15
N VAL A 283 -13.44 16.10 -15.07
CA VAL A 283 -13.42 15.49 -13.73
C VAL A 283 -13.87 16.55 -12.73
N PRO A 284 -14.75 16.22 -11.77
CA PRO A 284 -15.13 17.15 -10.71
C PRO A 284 -13.99 17.32 -9.70
N ILE A 285 -13.94 18.48 -9.04
CA ILE A 285 -12.81 18.83 -8.16
C ILE A 285 -12.62 17.84 -7.01
N ASN A 286 -13.69 17.31 -6.41
CA ASN A 286 -13.60 16.38 -5.28
C ASN A 286 -12.93 15.06 -5.67
N SER A 287 -13.15 14.58 -6.91
CA SER A 287 -12.47 13.41 -7.44
C SER A 287 -11.00 13.69 -7.77
N ALA A 288 -10.70 14.80 -8.45
CA ALA A 288 -9.32 15.16 -8.81
C ALA A 288 -8.46 15.46 -7.58
N GLU A 289 -8.95 16.33 -6.68
CA GLU A 289 -8.28 16.66 -5.42
C GLU A 289 -8.14 15.44 -4.52
N GLY A 290 -9.19 14.64 -4.36
CA GLY A 290 -9.15 13.40 -3.58
C GLY A 290 -8.06 12.45 -4.07
N PHE A 291 -8.01 12.18 -5.38
CA PHE A 291 -6.97 11.32 -5.97
C PHE A 291 -5.56 11.90 -5.82
N ILE A 292 -5.37 13.18 -6.14
CA ILE A 292 -4.07 13.86 -6.03
C ILE A 292 -3.58 13.86 -4.58
N ARG A 293 -4.46 14.06 -3.60
CA ARG A 293 -4.16 14.02 -2.17
C ARG A 293 -3.62 12.67 -1.71
N GLN A 294 -4.10 11.56 -2.28
CA GLN A 294 -3.55 10.24 -1.98
C GLN A 294 -2.09 10.10 -2.44
N ILE A 295 -1.69 10.79 -3.51
CA ILE A 295 -0.33 10.72 -4.07
C ILE A 295 0.57 11.78 -3.43
N ILE A 296 0.34 13.08 -3.67
CA ILE A 296 1.27 14.12 -3.21
C ILE A 296 1.15 14.41 -1.71
N GLY A 297 0.06 13.97 -1.09
CA GLY A 297 -0.17 13.98 0.35
C GLY A 297 0.28 12.65 0.97
N TRP A 298 -0.61 11.65 1.00
CA TRP A 298 -0.37 10.42 1.77
C TRP A 298 0.86 9.62 1.33
N ARG A 299 1.02 9.30 0.03
CA ARG A 299 2.17 8.50 -0.44
C ARG A 299 3.50 9.17 -0.08
N GLU A 300 3.64 10.46 -0.41
CA GLU A 300 4.83 11.25 -0.10
C GLU A 300 5.05 11.44 1.41
N TYR A 301 3.98 11.61 2.19
CA TYR A 301 4.05 11.75 3.65
C TYR A 301 4.52 10.45 4.32
N ILE A 302 3.96 9.31 3.90
CA ILE A 302 4.33 7.97 4.40
C ILE A 302 5.80 7.66 4.09
N TRP A 303 6.24 7.93 2.85
CA TRP A 303 7.65 7.79 2.45
C TRP A 303 8.59 8.57 3.37
N ASN A 304 8.28 9.84 3.63
CA ASN A 304 9.13 10.68 4.47
C ASN A 304 9.05 10.31 5.96
N CYS A 305 7.90 9.84 6.44
CA CYS A 305 7.76 9.32 7.80
C CYS A 305 8.62 8.07 8.03
N TYR A 306 8.66 7.15 7.06
CA TYR A 306 9.54 5.98 7.12
C TYR A 306 11.00 6.39 7.35
N TRP A 307 11.54 7.29 6.51
CA TRP A 307 12.93 7.73 6.63
C TRP A 307 13.21 8.52 7.91
N ARG A 308 12.28 9.40 8.31
CA ARG A 308 12.43 10.26 9.47
C ARG A 308 12.43 9.50 10.80
N TRP A 309 11.57 8.49 10.93
CA TRP A 309 11.43 7.75 12.19
C TRP A 309 12.40 6.60 12.35
N GLY A 310 13.18 6.28 11.31
CA GLY A 310 14.28 5.35 11.43
C GLY A 310 13.85 3.88 11.35
N PRO A 311 14.83 2.97 11.29
CA PRO A 311 14.59 1.55 11.16
C PRO A 311 13.89 0.93 12.40
N GLU A 312 13.97 1.55 13.57
CA GLU A 312 13.35 1.09 14.82
C GLU A 312 11.84 1.34 14.87
N TYR A 313 11.30 2.23 14.01
CA TYR A 313 9.87 2.54 14.00
C TYR A 313 9.01 1.30 13.73
N LYS A 314 9.53 0.33 12.96
CA LYS A 314 8.83 -0.93 12.68
C LYS A 314 8.57 -1.78 13.93
N ASP A 315 9.32 -1.56 15.02
CA ASP A 315 9.29 -2.37 16.24
C ASP A 315 8.36 -1.78 17.32
N LEU A 316 7.70 -0.64 17.06
CA LEU A 316 6.79 -0.01 18.01
C LEU A 316 5.54 -0.88 18.25
N ASN A 317 5.10 -0.90 19.51
CA ASN A 317 3.92 -1.65 19.97
C ASN A 317 3.30 -1.01 21.22
N ALA A 318 2.88 0.25 21.10
CA ALA A 318 2.37 1.07 22.22
C ALA A 318 1.17 0.47 22.96
N LEU A 319 0.37 -0.38 22.29
CA LEU A 319 -0.79 -1.05 22.89
C LEU A 319 -0.46 -2.45 23.46
N ASN A 320 0.80 -2.87 23.40
CA ASN A 320 1.27 -4.19 23.83
C ASN A 320 0.44 -5.35 23.25
N ALA A 321 0.16 -5.29 21.94
CA ALA A 321 -0.57 -6.31 21.22
C ALA A 321 0.35 -7.52 20.93
N GLN A 322 0.02 -8.70 21.46
CA GLN A 322 0.90 -9.88 21.43
C GLN A 322 0.28 -11.10 20.75
N ARG A 323 -0.98 -11.02 20.28
CA ARG A 323 -1.62 -12.17 19.64
C ARG A 323 -0.92 -12.49 18.32
N PRO A 324 -0.52 -13.74 18.05
CA PRO A 324 0.03 -14.13 16.76
C PRO A 324 -0.95 -13.82 15.63
N LEU A 325 -0.44 -13.69 14.41
CA LEU A 325 -1.27 -13.52 13.22
C LEU A 325 -2.29 -14.68 13.12
N PRO A 326 -3.61 -14.41 13.20
CA PRO A 326 -4.60 -15.47 13.18
C PRO A 326 -4.65 -16.24 11.87
N ALA A 327 -5.04 -17.52 11.94
CA ALA A 327 -5.07 -18.43 10.79
C ALA A 327 -5.94 -17.93 9.61
N LEU A 328 -6.95 -17.09 9.87
CA LEU A 328 -7.78 -16.50 8.81
C LEU A 328 -6.97 -15.71 7.78
N PHE A 329 -5.84 -15.11 8.15
CA PHE A 329 -5.02 -14.33 7.22
C PHE A 329 -4.24 -15.20 6.24
N THR A 330 -4.04 -16.48 6.56
CA THR A 330 -3.35 -17.46 5.70
C THR A 330 -4.30 -18.53 5.14
N SER A 331 -5.50 -18.66 5.69
CA SER A 331 -6.55 -19.58 5.26
C SER A 331 -7.92 -18.90 5.29
N ARG A 332 -8.36 -18.35 4.16
CA ARG A 332 -9.60 -17.57 4.06
C ARG A 332 -10.86 -18.34 4.48
N ASP A 333 -10.85 -19.67 4.33
CA ASP A 333 -11.99 -20.53 4.62
C ASP A 333 -12.15 -20.79 6.13
N SER A 334 -11.21 -20.30 6.95
CA SER A 334 -11.27 -20.37 8.41
C SER A 334 -12.03 -19.21 9.07
N THR A 335 -12.73 -18.37 8.30
CA THR A 335 -13.59 -17.31 8.83
C THR A 335 -15.02 -17.31 8.28
N LYS A 336 -16.01 -17.15 9.16
CA LYS A 336 -17.41 -16.90 8.81
C LYS A 336 -17.77 -15.41 8.72
N MET A 337 -16.82 -14.53 9.07
CA MET A 337 -17.00 -13.08 8.93
C MET A 337 -16.89 -12.69 7.46
N ARG A 338 -18.03 -12.48 6.79
CA ARG A 338 -18.04 -12.25 5.34
C ARG A 338 -17.24 -11.05 4.85
N CYS A 339 -17.20 -9.95 5.60
CA CYS A 339 -16.37 -8.81 5.24
C CYS A 339 -14.89 -9.21 5.15
N VAL A 340 -14.40 -9.94 6.16
CA VAL A 340 -13.03 -10.45 6.21
C VAL A 340 -12.80 -11.48 5.10
N GLN A 341 -13.72 -12.42 4.92
CA GLN A 341 -13.65 -13.41 3.85
C GLN A 341 -13.56 -12.76 2.45
N SER A 342 -14.39 -11.75 2.17
CA SER A 342 -14.41 -11.03 0.90
C SER A 342 -13.08 -10.33 0.63
N SER A 343 -12.57 -9.57 1.60
CA SER A 343 -11.29 -8.86 1.43
C SER A 343 -10.11 -9.83 1.30
N LEU A 344 -10.11 -10.96 2.02
CA LEU A 344 -9.11 -12.00 1.84
C LEU A 344 -9.21 -12.71 0.49
N GLN A 345 -10.43 -12.88 -0.05
CA GLN A 345 -10.64 -13.41 -1.40
C GLN A 345 -10.07 -12.46 -2.46
N HIS A 346 -10.29 -11.14 -2.32
CA HIS A 346 -9.70 -10.14 -3.22
C HIS A 346 -8.16 -10.25 -3.23
N ILE A 347 -7.55 -10.40 -2.04
CA ILE A 347 -6.11 -10.59 -1.91
C ILE A 347 -5.67 -11.90 -2.56
N TYR A 348 -6.32 -13.03 -2.25
CA TYR A 348 -5.95 -14.33 -2.83
C TYR A 348 -6.02 -14.31 -4.36
N ASP A 349 -7.02 -13.65 -4.93
CA ASP A 349 -7.23 -13.65 -6.37
C ASP A 349 -6.31 -12.68 -7.11
N ARG A 350 -5.86 -11.59 -6.46
CA ARG A 350 -5.29 -10.43 -7.16
C ARG A 350 -4.09 -9.79 -6.46
N ALA A 351 -3.66 -10.30 -5.31
CA ALA A 351 -2.74 -9.61 -4.41
C ALA A 351 -3.18 -8.16 -4.11
N TYR A 352 -4.49 -7.90 -4.07
CA TYR A 352 -5.03 -6.56 -3.95
C TYR A 352 -6.37 -6.55 -3.22
N SER A 353 -6.53 -5.52 -2.39
CA SER A 353 -7.79 -5.05 -1.83
C SER A 353 -7.66 -3.52 -1.76
N HIS A 354 -8.75 -2.78 -1.86
CA HIS A 354 -8.67 -1.32 -1.87
C HIS A 354 -8.49 -0.75 -0.46
N HIS A 355 -8.17 0.55 -0.35
CA HIS A 355 -7.65 1.15 0.88
C HIS A 355 -8.55 0.90 2.11
N ILE A 356 -9.85 1.09 1.97
CA ILE A 356 -10.77 0.98 3.11
C ILE A 356 -10.95 -0.47 3.58
N GLU A 357 -10.79 -1.47 2.71
CA GLU A 357 -10.73 -2.88 3.12
C GLU A 357 -9.47 -3.15 3.95
N ARG A 358 -8.31 -2.60 3.52
CA ARG A 358 -7.05 -2.73 4.26
C ARG A 358 -7.17 -2.11 5.65
N LEU A 359 -7.75 -0.91 5.72
CA LEU A 359 -7.81 -0.12 6.95
C LEU A 359 -8.95 -0.58 7.89
N MET A 360 -10.18 -0.62 7.39
CA MET A 360 -11.38 -0.71 8.22
C MET A 360 -11.96 -2.13 8.33
N VAL A 361 -11.50 -3.08 7.51
CA VAL A 361 -11.82 -4.50 7.64
C VAL A 361 -10.64 -5.23 8.27
N LEU A 362 -9.55 -5.39 7.52
CA LEU A 362 -8.42 -6.24 7.93
C LEU A 362 -7.61 -5.61 9.06
N GLY A 363 -7.22 -4.34 8.88
CA GLY A 363 -6.47 -3.56 9.86
C GLY A 363 -7.25 -3.32 11.15
N ASN A 364 -8.50 -2.88 11.03
CA ASN A 364 -9.39 -2.71 12.17
C ASN A 364 -9.59 -4.03 12.93
N PHE A 365 -9.81 -5.15 12.23
CA PHE A 365 -9.92 -6.45 12.88
C PHE A 365 -8.63 -6.83 13.63
N ALA A 366 -7.47 -6.68 13.00
CA ALA A 366 -6.17 -6.93 13.63
C ALA A 366 -5.97 -6.07 14.89
N LEU A 367 -6.32 -4.77 14.81
CA LEU A 367 -6.24 -3.82 15.91
C LEU A 367 -7.16 -4.23 17.08
N ILE A 368 -8.45 -4.41 16.81
CA ILE A 368 -9.44 -4.68 17.87
C ILE A 368 -9.34 -6.12 18.39
N SER A 369 -8.69 -7.03 17.68
CA SER A 369 -8.33 -8.37 18.20
C SER A 369 -6.94 -8.43 18.82
N GLY A 370 -6.17 -7.33 18.85
CA GLY A 370 -4.87 -7.27 19.54
C GLY A 370 -3.78 -8.12 18.88
N VAL A 371 -3.82 -8.25 17.55
CA VAL A 371 -2.79 -8.92 16.75
C VAL A 371 -1.48 -8.15 16.84
N ASN A 372 -0.39 -8.88 16.95
CA ASN A 372 0.95 -8.33 16.97
C ASN A 372 1.22 -7.53 15.67
N PRO A 373 1.57 -6.23 15.79
CA PRO A 373 1.64 -5.34 14.64
C PRO A 373 2.76 -5.74 13.68
N GLN A 374 3.88 -6.27 14.16
CA GLN A 374 4.98 -6.73 13.32
C GLN A 374 4.60 -7.97 12.48
N GLU A 375 3.82 -8.90 13.05
CA GLU A 375 3.31 -10.05 12.28
C GLU A 375 2.32 -9.60 11.21
N PHE A 376 1.42 -8.68 11.56
CA PHE A 376 0.48 -8.11 10.60
C PHE A 376 1.17 -7.29 9.50
N THR A 377 2.19 -6.50 9.83
CA THR A 377 3.02 -5.79 8.82
C THR A 377 3.71 -6.78 7.88
N ARG A 378 4.28 -7.87 8.40
CA ARG A 378 4.91 -8.91 7.57
C ARG A 378 3.90 -9.54 6.61
N TRP A 379 2.71 -9.88 7.10
CA TRP A 379 1.66 -10.43 6.25
C TRP A 379 1.22 -9.45 5.16
N MET A 380 0.88 -8.20 5.52
CA MET A 380 0.52 -7.16 4.54
C MET A 380 1.62 -6.97 3.48
N TRP A 381 2.89 -7.01 3.88
CA TRP A 381 4.00 -6.90 2.94
C TRP A 381 4.08 -8.09 1.97
N ASN A 382 3.79 -9.30 2.46
CA ASN A 382 3.87 -10.50 1.64
C ASN A 382 2.70 -10.62 0.65
N SER A 383 1.53 -10.10 1.04
CA SER A 383 0.25 -10.35 0.39
C SER A 383 -0.09 -9.40 -0.75
N TYR A 384 0.43 -8.18 -0.77
CA TYR A 384 0.00 -7.14 -1.71
C TYR A 384 0.98 -6.88 -2.86
N VAL A 385 0.47 -6.72 -4.08
CA VAL A 385 1.25 -6.45 -5.30
C VAL A 385 1.99 -5.11 -5.25
N ASP A 386 1.47 -4.13 -4.51
CA ASP A 386 2.04 -2.80 -4.32
C ASP A 386 2.94 -2.69 -3.07
N ALA A 387 3.25 -3.79 -2.40
CA ALA A 387 3.90 -3.76 -1.10
C ALA A 387 5.42 -3.56 -1.16
N ALA A 388 5.88 -2.53 -0.44
CA ALA A 388 7.28 -2.29 -0.09
C ALA A 388 7.38 -1.91 1.40
N GLU A 389 8.58 -2.02 1.98
CA GLU A 389 8.79 -1.72 3.40
C GLU A 389 8.38 -0.29 3.76
N TRP A 390 8.84 0.69 2.98
CA TRP A 390 8.62 2.11 3.23
C TRP A 390 7.13 2.50 3.26
N VAL A 391 6.28 1.78 2.51
CA VAL A 391 4.84 2.05 2.47
C VAL A 391 4.09 1.22 3.52
N MET A 392 4.52 -0.01 3.78
CA MET A 392 3.83 -0.91 4.71
C MET A 392 4.09 -0.53 6.17
N VAL A 393 5.33 -0.20 6.53
CA VAL A 393 5.69 0.06 7.93
C VAL A 393 4.89 1.24 8.51
N PRO A 394 4.88 2.45 7.94
CA PRO A 394 4.12 3.55 8.52
C PRO A 394 2.61 3.36 8.45
N ASN A 395 2.08 2.82 7.34
CA ASN A 395 0.63 2.58 7.24
C ASN A 395 0.16 1.53 8.24
N VAL A 396 0.91 0.44 8.46
CA VAL A 396 0.48 -0.60 9.39
C VAL A 396 0.74 -0.19 10.83
N ILE A 397 1.98 0.15 11.19
CA ILE A 397 2.36 0.47 12.58
C ILE A 397 1.63 1.73 13.06
N GLY A 398 1.64 2.80 12.26
CA GLY A 398 1.04 4.08 12.65
C GLY A 398 -0.46 4.14 12.38
N MET A 399 -0.85 4.12 11.10
CA MET A 399 -2.23 4.43 10.71
C MET A 399 -3.21 3.34 11.15
N SER A 400 -2.88 2.08 10.87
CA SER A 400 -3.80 0.97 11.07
C SER A 400 -3.81 0.48 12.52
N GLN A 401 -2.64 0.23 13.11
CA GLN A 401 -2.52 -0.45 14.39
C GLN A 401 -2.33 0.49 15.58
N PHE A 402 -2.15 1.81 15.35
CA PHE A 402 -1.86 2.79 16.41
C PHE A 402 -0.69 2.35 17.32
N ALA A 403 0.21 1.51 16.80
CA ALA A 403 1.30 0.91 17.53
C ALA A 403 2.42 1.93 17.81
N ASP A 404 2.42 3.06 17.10
CA ASP A 404 3.28 4.21 17.36
C ASP A 404 2.75 5.17 18.45
N GLY A 405 1.61 4.87 19.07
CA GLY A 405 1.02 5.72 20.11
C GLY A 405 0.47 7.06 19.60
N GLY A 406 0.28 7.19 18.28
CA GLY A 406 -0.33 8.35 17.65
C GLY A 406 0.67 9.34 17.03
N MET A 407 1.88 8.89 16.71
CA MET A 407 2.86 9.68 15.97
C MET A 407 2.38 10.02 14.55
N LEU A 408 1.79 9.06 13.84
CA LEU A 408 1.24 9.25 12.49
C LEU A 408 -0.24 9.66 12.50
N ALA A 409 -1.08 8.94 13.26
CA ALA A 409 -2.52 9.14 13.29
C ALA A 409 -2.99 9.48 14.71
N THR A 410 -3.74 10.57 14.88
CA THR A 410 -4.12 11.07 16.22
C THR A 410 -5.22 10.25 16.92
N LYS A 411 -5.81 9.26 16.24
CA LYS A 411 -6.81 8.34 16.79
C LYS A 411 -6.62 6.94 16.19
N PRO A 412 -6.94 5.87 16.94
CA PRO A 412 -7.04 4.54 16.37
C PRO A 412 -8.21 4.46 15.38
N TYR A 413 -8.03 3.76 14.26
CA TYR A 413 -9.10 3.44 13.31
C TYR A 413 -9.87 2.18 13.75
N ALA A 414 -10.34 2.17 14.99
CA ALA A 414 -11.20 1.12 15.54
C ALA A 414 -12.68 1.39 15.22
N SER A 415 -13.40 0.37 14.72
CA SER A 415 -14.85 0.47 14.49
C SER A 415 -15.56 -0.88 14.67
N GLY A 416 -16.84 -0.82 15.06
CA GLY A 416 -17.71 -2.00 15.16
C GLY A 416 -18.46 -2.32 13.86
N GLY A 417 -19.29 -3.38 13.89
CA GLY A 417 -20.04 -3.86 12.71
C GLY A 417 -21.00 -2.83 12.10
N ALA A 418 -21.40 -1.81 12.84
CA ALA A 418 -22.22 -0.70 12.33
C ALA A 418 -21.52 0.14 11.25
N TYR A 419 -20.18 0.29 11.32
CA TYR A 419 -19.43 0.97 10.27
C TYR A 419 -19.43 0.13 8.99
N ILE A 420 -19.09 -1.16 9.11
CA ILE A 420 -19.05 -2.11 8.00
C ILE A 420 -20.42 -2.18 7.31
N ASP A 421 -21.51 -2.24 8.05
CA ASP A 421 -22.87 -2.26 7.49
C ASP A 421 -23.25 -0.99 6.72
N ARG A 422 -22.78 0.17 7.17
CA ARG A 422 -23.07 1.44 6.47
C ARG A 422 -22.27 1.56 5.18
N MET A 423 -21.04 1.06 5.19
CA MET A 423 -20.09 1.24 4.09
C MET A 423 -19.97 0.00 3.20
N SER A 424 -20.76 -1.05 3.42
CA SER A 424 -20.72 -2.27 2.61
C SER A 424 -22.06 -2.99 2.49
N ASP A 425 -22.14 -3.94 1.58
CA ASP A 425 -23.23 -4.92 1.49
C ASP A 425 -22.96 -6.23 2.26
N HIS A 426 -21.80 -6.33 2.93
CA HIS A 426 -21.32 -7.59 3.52
C HIS A 426 -22.16 -8.11 4.69
N CYS A 427 -22.84 -7.23 5.43
CA CYS A 427 -23.65 -7.61 6.59
C CYS A 427 -24.96 -8.32 6.20
N LYS A 428 -25.48 -8.09 4.99
CA LYS A 428 -26.79 -8.61 4.55
C LYS A 428 -26.75 -10.12 4.35
N GLY A 429 -27.24 -10.89 5.34
CA GLY A 429 -27.24 -12.35 5.33
C GLY A 429 -26.07 -12.98 6.08
N CYS A 430 -25.26 -12.20 6.81
CA CYS A 430 -24.08 -12.69 7.49
C CYS A 430 -24.55 -13.56 8.65
N VAL A 431 -23.81 -14.61 9.00
CA VAL A 431 -24.18 -15.44 10.16
C VAL A 431 -24.15 -14.63 11.46
N TYR A 432 -23.43 -13.51 11.46
CA TYR A 432 -23.31 -12.61 12.57
C TYR A 432 -24.22 -11.38 12.44
N ASP A 433 -24.96 -11.05 13.50
CA ASP A 433 -25.72 -9.82 13.61
C ASP A 433 -24.86 -8.69 14.16
N ARG A 434 -24.60 -7.69 13.30
CA ARG A 434 -23.88 -6.45 13.65
C ARG A 434 -24.47 -5.69 14.84
N LYS A 435 -25.76 -5.87 15.17
CA LYS A 435 -26.45 -5.15 16.25
C LYS A 435 -26.23 -5.81 17.61
N LYS A 436 -25.85 -7.09 17.64
CA LYS A 436 -25.64 -7.85 18.87
C LYS A 436 -24.23 -7.66 19.42
N ARG A 437 -24.14 -7.59 20.75
CA ARG A 437 -22.90 -7.54 21.54
C ARG A 437 -22.69 -8.78 22.40
N VAL A 438 -23.69 -9.66 22.47
CA VAL A 438 -23.72 -10.86 23.30
C VAL A 438 -24.38 -12.00 22.50
N GLY A 439 -24.03 -13.23 22.83
CA GLY A 439 -24.55 -14.44 22.18
C GLY A 439 -23.67 -14.93 21.01
N GLU A 440 -23.93 -16.16 20.57
CA GLU A 440 -23.09 -16.86 19.57
C GLU A 440 -23.08 -16.21 18.19
N ASP A 441 -24.14 -15.49 17.83
CA ASP A 441 -24.30 -14.76 16.57
C ASP A 441 -23.93 -13.27 16.69
N ALA A 442 -23.33 -12.83 17.80
CA ALA A 442 -22.83 -11.48 17.92
C ALA A 442 -21.68 -11.21 16.95
N CYS A 443 -21.74 -10.08 16.23
CA CYS A 443 -20.67 -9.70 15.31
C CYS A 443 -19.33 -9.49 16.03
N PRO A 444 -18.25 -10.20 15.63
CA PRO A 444 -16.95 -10.05 16.25
C PRO A 444 -16.44 -8.60 16.27
N PHE A 445 -16.65 -7.83 15.20
CA PHE A 445 -16.30 -6.41 15.18
C PHE A 445 -17.07 -5.61 16.23
N THR A 446 -18.38 -5.85 16.38
CA THR A 446 -19.21 -5.13 17.34
C THR A 446 -18.78 -5.43 18.77
N VAL A 447 -18.51 -6.70 19.10
CA VAL A 447 -18.05 -7.11 20.43
C VAL A 447 -16.63 -6.57 20.70
N LEU A 448 -15.67 -6.90 19.84
CA LEU A 448 -14.27 -6.57 20.05
C LEU A 448 -14.00 -5.07 20.00
N TYR A 449 -14.81 -4.27 19.32
CA TYR A 449 -14.72 -2.80 19.35
C TYR A 449 -14.94 -2.24 20.75
N TRP A 450 -15.94 -2.74 21.48
CA TRP A 450 -16.21 -2.28 22.84
C TRP A 450 -15.20 -2.84 23.83
N ASP A 451 -14.83 -4.12 23.69
CA ASP A 451 -13.73 -4.72 24.47
C ASP A 451 -12.42 -3.94 24.29
N PHE A 452 -12.06 -3.56 23.05
CA PHE A 452 -10.87 -2.75 22.75
C PHE A 452 -10.81 -1.44 23.53
N PHE A 453 -11.93 -0.70 23.61
CA PHE A 453 -11.95 0.55 24.36
C PHE A 453 -11.91 0.34 25.87
N LEU A 454 -12.48 -0.74 26.38
CA LEU A 454 -12.42 -1.08 27.81
C LEU A 454 -11.02 -1.56 28.22
N ARG A 455 -10.40 -2.46 27.45
CA ARG A 455 -9.07 -3.00 27.79
C ARG A 455 -7.94 -1.98 27.68
N HIS A 456 -8.15 -0.90 26.93
CA HIS A 456 -7.20 0.21 26.77
C HIS A 456 -7.74 1.54 27.32
N GLU A 457 -8.69 1.49 28.27
CA GLU A 457 -9.38 2.68 28.75
C GLU A 457 -8.42 3.72 29.37
N GLU A 458 -7.40 3.28 30.09
CA GLU A 458 -6.41 4.16 30.73
C GLU A 458 -5.63 5.02 29.74
N VAL A 459 -5.39 4.48 28.54
CA VAL A 459 -4.71 5.15 27.43
C VAL A 459 -5.69 6.07 26.71
N PHE A 460 -6.83 5.53 26.29
CA PHE A 460 -7.74 6.23 25.37
C PHE A 460 -8.66 7.25 26.05
N VAL A 461 -8.90 7.17 27.35
CA VAL A 461 -9.68 8.20 28.07
C VAL A 461 -9.00 9.57 28.02
N LYS A 462 -7.67 9.60 27.87
CA LYS A 462 -6.86 10.82 27.74
C LYS A 462 -6.83 11.38 26.33
N ASN A 463 -7.25 10.60 25.32
CA ASN A 463 -7.29 11.05 23.93
C ASN A 463 -8.65 11.70 23.62
N PRO A 464 -8.72 13.02 23.38
CA PRO A 464 -9.98 13.73 23.19
C PRO A 464 -10.79 13.25 21.97
N ARG A 465 -10.15 12.60 20.99
CA ARG A 465 -10.81 12.09 19.78
C ARG A 465 -11.59 10.79 20.02
N VAL A 466 -11.27 10.06 21.10
CA VAL A 466 -11.87 8.75 21.42
C VAL A 466 -12.38 8.63 22.86
N ALA A 467 -12.14 9.63 23.72
CA ALA A 467 -12.60 9.61 25.11
C ALA A 467 -14.11 9.41 25.27
N ARG A 468 -14.92 9.91 24.32
CA ARG A 468 -16.38 9.71 24.31
C ARG A 468 -16.73 8.23 24.11
N GLN A 469 -16.01 7.53 23.24
CA GLN A 469 -16.20 6.11 22.95
C GLN A 469 -15.83 5.27 24.17
N VAL A 470 -14.73 5.60 24.86
CA VAL A 470 -14.36 4.95 26.13
C VAL A 470 -15.47 5.12 27.18
N ARG A 471 -15.96 6.34 27.39
CA ARG A 471 -17.06 6.59 28.35
C ARG A 471 -18.34 5.85 27.96
N ALA A 472 -18.66 5.77 26.67
CA ALA A 472 -19.81 5.01 26.19
C ALA A 472 -19.63 3.50 26.46
N ALA A 473 -18.42 2.96 26.29
CA ALA A 473 -18.10 1.57 26.58
C ALA A 473 -18.28 1.25 28.08
N GLN A 474 -17.84 2.16 28.95
CA GLN A 474 -17.95 2.02 30.41
C GLN A 474 -19.42 2.02 30.91
N GLN A 475 -20.33 2.63 30.15
CA GLN A 475 -21.75 2.77 30.48
C GLN A 475 -22.66 1.69 29.86
N LEU A 476 -22.08 0.71 29.15
CA LEU A 476 -22.85 -0.41 28.60
C LEU A 476 -23.51 -1.21 29.74
N LYS A 477 -24.81 -1.49 29.60
CA LYS A 477 -25.56 -2.29 30.59
C LYS A 477 -25.18 -3.77 30.53
N ASP A 478 -24.84 -4.25 29.34
CA ASP A 478 -24.43 -5.60 28.97
C ASP A 478 -22.89 -5.75 28.97
N ARG A 479 -22.16 -4.87 29.69
CA ARG A 479 -20.70 -4.79 29.62
C ARG A 479 -20.00 -6.10 29.98
N ASP A 480 -20.40 -6.73 31.08
CA ASP A 480 -19.70 -7.88 31.61
C ASP A 480 -19.96 -9.12 30.72
N GLU A 481 -21.21 -9.34 30.30
CA GLU A 481 -21.60 -10.36 29.30
C GLU A 481 -20.91 -10.16 27.94
N MET A 482 -20.75 -8.90 27.50
CA MET A 482 -20.04 -8.56 26.27
C MET A 482 -18.55 -8.92 26.37
N ARG A 483 -17.91 -8.70 27.54
CA ARG A 483 -16.52 -9.12 27.76
C ARG A 483 -16.34 -10.64 27.78
N GLU A 484 -17.28 -11.37 28.36
CA GLU A 484 -17.30 -12.85 28.28
C GLU A 484 -17.43 -13.34 26.83
N THR A 485 -18.30 -12.67 26.05
CA THR A 485 -18.44 -12.92 24.61
C THR A 485 -17.13 -12.60 23.87
N ALA A 486 -16.44 -11.51 24.22
CA ALA A 486 -15.16 -11.14 23.64
C ALA A 486 -14.08 -12.20 23.89
N VAL A 487 -13.97 -12.71 25.12
CA VAL A 487 -13.05 -13.81 25.49
C VAL A 487 -13.35 -15.05 24.64
N THR A 488 -14.63 -15.40 24.47
CA THR A 488 -15.04 -16.55 23.65
C THR A 488 -14.67 -16.37 22.17
N ILE A 489 -14.89 -15.17 21.62
CA ILE A 489 -14.52 -14.82 20.25
C ILE A 489 -13.00 -14.93 20.05
N LEU A 490 -12.20 -14.38 20.96
CA LEU A 490 -10.74 -14.43 20.86
C LEU A 490 -10.23 -15.87 20.99
N ALA A 491 -10.81 -16.68 21.89
CA ALA A 491 -10.46 -18.10 21.99
C ALA A 491 -10.81 -18.89 20.71
N ARG A 492 -11.92 -18.56 20.04
CA ARG A 492 -12.27 -19.14 18.72
C ARG A 492 -11.32 -18.67 17.62
N LEU A 493 -10.93 -17.39 17.63
CA LEU A 493 -9.94 -16.83 16.72
C LEU A 493 -8.60 -17.56 16.82
N ASP A 494 -8.13 -17.80 18.05
CA ASP A 494 -6.86 -18.48 18.33
C ASP A 494 -6.88 -19.95 17.88
N ARG A 495 -8.07 -20.59 17.79
CA ARG A 495 -8.24 -21.95 17.24
C ARG A 495 -8.49 -22.00 15.74
N GLY A 496 -8.82 -20.87 15.10
CA GLY A 496 -9.18 -20.82 13.67
C GLY A 496 -10.65 -21.17 13.37
N ASP A 497 -11.56 -20.98 14.33
CA ASP A 497 -12.98 -21.36 14.22
C ASP A 497 -13.94 -20.14 14.20
N LEU A 498 -13.46 -18.96 13.80
CA LEU A 498 -14.22 -17.71 13.89
C LEU A 498 -15.17 -17.48 12.72
#